data_AF-A0A5E7Y6H8-F1
#
_entry.id   AF-A0A5E7Y6H8-F1
#
_cell.length_a   1.000
_cell.length_b   1.000
_cell.length_c   1.000
_cell.angle_alpha   90.00
_cell.angle_beta   90.00
_cell.angle_gamma   90.00
#
_symmetry.space_group_name_H-M   'P 1'
#
loop_
_entity.id
_entity.type
_entity.pdbx_description
1 polymer ?
#
loop_
_entity_poly.entity_id
_entity_poly.type
_entity_poly.pdbx_seq_one_letter_code
_entity_poly.pdbx_strand_id
1 'polypeptide(L)'
;MILPAALLALVAPATEPMPFLTMTRSATGLATTQIEIGVLPGSNQRHYWFRRVESGQGEITVNWTDSQSCEGSRDTVVVAATQVSPPEVAVPGIPVTADGSVVITLDGVQYSFEARSHYAGNISSSLRFTSNVGTPLADYVEDSILALEPCWSEDVPGALQNWP
;
A
#
# COMPACT_ATOMS: atom_id res chain seq x y z
N MET A 1 55.54 15.80 10.34
CA MET A 1 54.76 15.05 9.32
C MET A 1 53.44 14.69 10.00
N ILE A 2 52.37 15.46 9.75
CA ILE A 2 51.09 15.36 10.48
C ILE A 2 50.10 14.65 9.55
N LEU A 3 49.59 13.49 9.95
CA LEU A 3 48.50 12.80 9.23
C LEU A 3 47.19 13.58 9.41
N PRO A 4 46.36 13.79 8.36
CA PRO A 4 45.01 14.27 8.55
C PRO A 4 44.10 13.11 8.98
N ALA A 5 43.37 13.32 10.07
CA ALA A 5 42.30 12.46 10.51
C ALA A 5 41.16 12.50 9.48
N ALA A 6 40.84 11.35 8.88
CA ALA A 6 39.67 11.20 8.03
C ALA A 6 38.41 11.23 8.91
N LEU A 7 37.58 12.25 8.71
CA LEU A 7 36.23 12.32 9.28
C LEU A 7 35.36 11.30 8.54
N LEU A 8 35.02 10.18 9.20
CA LEU A 8 33.96 9.29 8.73
C LEU A 8 32.61 9.95 9.08
N ALA A 9 31.94 10.51 8.08
CA ALA A 9 30.55 10.93 8.22
C ALA A 9 29.66 9.68 8.32
N LEU A 10 29.00 9.48 9.47
CA LEU A 10 27.89 8.54 9.56
C LEU A 10 26.74 9.10 8.71
N VAL A 11 26.45 8.45 7.58
CA VAL A 11 25.20 8.67 6.85
C VAL A 11 24.11 7.96 7.65
N ALA A 12 23.24 8.71 8.31
CA ALA A 12 22.02 8.15 8.87
C ALA A 12 21.16 7.62 7.70
N PRO A 13 20.51 6.45 7.83
CA PRO A 13 19.54 6.03 6.82
C PRO A 13 18.44 7.09 6.77
N ALA A 14 18.13 7.59 5.57
CA ALA A 14 16.98 8.47 5.38
C ALA A 14 15.75 7.76 5.93
N THR A 15 14.99 8.43 6.80
CA THR A 15 13.77 7.84 7.36
C THR A 15 12.74 7.84 6.25
N GLU A 16 12.49 6.69 5.63
CA GLU A 16 11.51 6.62 4.54
C GLU A 16 10.14 7.14 5.03
N PRO A 17 9.44 7.94 4.20
CA PRO A 17 8.13 8.46 4.55
C PRO A 17 7.19 7.29 4.83
N MET A 18 6.61 7.28 6.01
CA MET A 18 5.79 6.16 6.46
C MET A 18 4.44 6.11 5.71
N PRO A 19 4.06 4.97 5.10
CA PRO A 19 2.74 4.83 4.50
C PRO A 19 1.65 4.80 5.58
N PHE A 20 0.51 5.44 5.30
CA PHE A 20 -0.70 5.28 6.12
C PHE A 20 -1.56 4.12 5.64
N LEU A 21 -1.37 3.67 4.40
CA LEU A 21 -2.11 2.60 3.77
C LEU A 21 -1.16 1.76 2.91
N THR A 22 -1.31 0.44 3.00
CA THR A 22 -0.62 -0.53 2.16
C THR A 22 -1.64 -1.52 1.59
N MET A 23 -1.52 -1.83 0.31
CA MET A 23 -2.25 -2.93 -0.31
C MET A 23 -1.29 -3.92 -0.96
N THR A 24 -1.70 -5.17 -1.04
CA THR A 24 -0.88 -6.25 -1.59
C THR A 24 -1.72 -7.16 -2.45
N ARG A 25 -1.15 -7.58 -3.58
CA ARG A 25 -1.59 -8.69 -4.41
C ARG A 25 -0.46 -9.71 -4.44
N SER A 26 -0.69 -10.91 -3.91
CA SER A 26 0.30 -11.99 -3.87
C SER A 26 -0.26 -13.22 -4.57
N ALA A 27 0.40 -13.65 -5.64
CA ALA A 27 0.10 -14.92 -6.28
C ALA A 27 1.05 -16.00 -5.76
N THR A 28 0.51 -17.11 -5.28
CA THR A 28 1.28 -18.18 -4.62
C THR A 28 2.37 -18.72 -5.55
N GLY A 29 3.63 -18.64 -5.12
CA GLY A 29 4.79 -19.08 -5.92
C GLY A 29 5.19 -18.15 -7.07
N LEU A 30 4.59 -16.97 -7.16
CA LEU A 30 4.84 -15.95 -8.18
C LEU A 30 5.22 -14.61 -7.54
N ALA A 31 5.15 -13.54 -8.33
CA ALA A 31 5.42 -12.18 -7.87
C ALA A 31 4.37 -11.68 -6.87
N THR A 32 4.81 -10.86 -5.93
CA THR A 32 4.00 -10.06 -5.03
C THR A 32 4.12 -8.59 -5.42
N THR A 33 2.99 -7.94 -5.66
CA THR A 33 2.89 -6.50 -5.88
C THR A 33 2.37 -5.87 -4.61
N GLN A 34 3.17 -4.99 -4.01
CA GLN A 34 2.79 -4.17 -2.85
C GLN A 34 2.72 -2.71 -3.29
N ILE A 35 1.63 -2.03 -2.95
CA ILE A 35 1.50 -0.58 -3.14
C ILE A 35 1.38 0.08 -1.78
N GLU A 36 2.33 0.94 -1.48
CA GLU A 36 2.39 1.79 -0.29
C GLU A 36 1.90 3.19 -0.63
N ILE A 37 1.15 3.79 0.29
CA ILE A 37 0.50 5.07 0.09
C ILE A 37 0.74 5.95 1.31
N GLY A 38 1.23 7.15 1.08
CA GLY A 38 1.43 8.14 2.12
C GLY A 38 1.08 9.56 1.67
N VAL A 39 1.15 10.48 2.63
CA VAL A 39 0.86 11.89 2.37
C VAL A 39 2.07 12.55 1.72
N LEU A 40 1.85 13.25 0.61
CA LEU A 40 2.89 14.04 -0.04
C LEU A 40 3.30 15.21 0.86
N PRO A 41 4.59 15.42 1.14
CA PRO A 41 5.06 16.51 2.00
C PRO A 41 4.64 17.88 1.45
N GLY A 42 4.27 18.81 2.34
CA GLY A 42 3.87 20.17 1.93
C GLY A 42 2.50 20.29 1.25
N SER A 43 1.74 19.21 1.10
CA SER A 43 0.47 19.18 0.34
C SER A 43 -0.79 19.59 1.12
N ASN A 44 -0.68 20.08 2.36
CA ASN A 44 -1.82 20.24 3.28
C ASN A 44 -2.67 18.96 3.41
N GLN A 45 -2.05 17.78 3.29
CA GLN A 45 -2.70 16.46 3.35
C GLN A 45 -3.72 16.18 2.24
N ARG A 46 -3.58 16.83 1.07
CA ARG A 46 -4.47 16.63 -0.08
C ARG A 46 -3.85 15.85 -1.23
N HIS A 47 -2.52 15.73 -1.24
CA HIS A 47 -1.79 14.97 -2.23
C HIS A 47 -1.07 13.81 -1.57
N TYR A 48 -0.89 12.76 -2.34
CA TYR A 48 -0.39 11.48 -1.89
C TYR A 48 0.74 11.02 -2.80
N TRP A 49 1.70 10.33 -2.20
CA TRP A 49 2.67 9.56 -2.94
C TRP A 49 2.24 8.10 -2.97
N PHE A 50 2.64 7.41 -4.03
CA PHE A 50 2.41 5.99 -4.23
C PHE A 50 3.75 5.32 -4.53
N ARG A 51 4.01 4.18 -3.90
CA ARG A 51 5.21 3.40 -4.13
C ARG A 51 4.83 1.96 -4.39
N ARG A 52 5.18 1.47 -5.57
CA ARG A 52 5.02 0.07 -5.96
C ARG A 52 6.31 -0.69 -5.66
N VAL A 53 6.20 -1.78 -4.92
CA VAL A 53 7.27 -2.75 -4.69
C VAL A 53 6.82 -4.07 -5.28
N GLU A 54 7.50 -4.50 -6.33
CA GLU A 54 7.28 -5.82 -6.93
C GLU A 54 8.42 -6.73 -6.50
N SER A 55 8.08 -7.90 -5.97
CA SER A 55 9.05 -8.90 -5.55
C SER A 55 8.70 -10.26 -6.13
N GLY A 56 9.65 -10.90 -6.80
CA GLY A 56 9.43 -12.20 -7.43
C GLY A 56 10.74 -12.78 -7.96
N GLN A 57 10.90 -14.10 -7.85
CA GLN A 57 12.06 -14.83 -8.39
C GLN A 57 13.45 -14.29 -7.95
N GLY A 58 13.53 -13.59 -6.80
CA GLY A 58 14.76 -13.01 -6.27
C GLY A 58 15.05 -11.58 -6.74
N GLU A 59 14.18 -11.00 -7.57
CA GLU A 59 14.27 -9.60 -8.00
C GLU A 59 13.27 -8.74 -7.21
N ILE A 60 13.67 -7.49 -6.96
CA ILE A 60 12.83 -6.47 -6.35
C ILE A 60 12.88 -5.23 -7.25
N THR A 61 11.73 -4.79 -7.74
CA THR A 61 11.57 -3.55 -8.50
C THR A 61 10.77 -2.56 -7.67
N VAL A 62 11.23 -1.31 -7.65
CA VAL A 62 10.54 -0.22 -6.94
C VAL A 62 10.21 0.87 -7.94
N ASN A 63 8.94 1.25 -8.01
CA ASN A 63 8.48 2.39 -8.79
C ASN A 63 7.68 3.34 -7.93
N TRP A 64 7.58 4.58 -8.38
CA TRP A 64 6.91 5.65 -7.68
C TRP A 64 5.99 6.43 -8.61
N THR A 65 4.96 7.04 -8.02
CA THR A 65 4.16 8.08 -8.64
C THR A 65 3.51 8.94 -7.55
N ASP A 66 2.77 9.98 -7.93
CA ASP A 66 2.07 10.84 -6.99
C ASP A 66 0.73 11.33 -7.56
N SER A 67 -0.15 11.81 -6.68
CA SER A 67 -1.49 12.25 -7.08
C SER A 67 -1.54 13.57 -7.87
N GLN A 68 -0.41 14.27 -8.01
CA GLN A 68 -0.30 15.48 -8.83
C GLN A 68 0.11 15.13 -10.27
N SER A 69 0.97 14.11 -10.44
CA SER A 69 1.40 13.59 -11.74
C SER A 69 0.44 12.55 -12.31
N CYS A 70 -0.29 11.83 -11.47
CA CYS A 70 -1.27 10.81 -11.87
C CYS A 70 -2.71 11.30 -11.59
N GLU A 71 -3.36 11.90 -12.59
CA GLU A 71 -4.73 12.42 -12.46
C GLU A 71 -5.73 11.31 -12.09
N GLY A 72 -6.69 11.61 -11.21
CA GLY A 72 -7.71 10.66 -10.77
C GLY A 72 -7.25 9.63 -9.74
N SER A 73 -5.94 9.38 -9.59
CA SER A 73 -5.39 8.42 -8.62
C SER A 73 -5.84 8.67 -7.18
N ARG A 74 -6.01 9.94 -6.79
CA ARG A 74 -6.57 10.31 -5.48
C ARG A 74 -7.93 9.65 -5.25
N ASP A 75 -8.83 9.73 -6.23
CA ASP A 75 -10.19 9.27 -6.05
C ASP A 75 -10.26 7.74 -6.18
N THR A 76 -9.60 7.18 -7.20
CA THR A 76 -9.60 5.73 -7.46
C THR A 76 -8.84 4.92 -6.41
N VAL A 77 -7.82 5.49 -5.76
CA VAL A 77 -7.01 4.77 -4.78
C VAL A 77 -7.35 5.23 -3.35
N VAL A 78 -7.22 6.52 -3.05
CA VAL A 78 -7.31 7.00 -1.67
C VAL A 78 -8.75 7.15 -1.19
N VAL A 79 -9.64 7.71 -2.01
CA VAL A 79 -11.06 7.83 -1.65
C VAL A 79 -11.73 6.46 -1.67
N ALA A 80 -11.47 5.64 -2.70
CA ALA A 80 -12.02 4.28 -2.80
C ALA A 80 -11.61 3.38 -1.62
N ALA A 81 -10.41 3.55 -1.05
CA ALA A 81 -9.97 2.83 0.15
C ALA A 81 -10.94 2.98 1.34
N THR A 82 -11.65 4.11 1.44
CA THR A 82 -12.63 4.36 2.51
C THR A 82 -13.98 3.68 2.27
N GLN A 83 -14.18 3.11 1.09
CA GLN A 83 -15.42 2.47 0.64
C GLN A 83 -15.31 0.95 0.59
N VAL A 84 -14.11 0.40 0.81
CA VAL A 84 -13.88 -1.05 0.89
C VAL A 84 -14.66 -1.60 2.07
N SER A 85 -15.64 -2.46 1.78
CA SER A 85 -16.44 -3.11 2.83
C SER A 85 -15.57 -4.09 3.62
N PRO A 86 -15.57 -4.04 4.96
CA PRO A 86 -14.81 -4.99 5.76
C PRO A 86 -15.38 -6.41 5.60
N PRO A 87 -14.56 -7.46 5.78
CA PRO A 87 -15.04 -8.83 5.75
C PRO A 87 -16.02 -9.10 6.90
N GLU A 88 -17.06 -9.89 6.62
CA GLU A 88 -18.00 -10.33 7.64
C GLU A 88 -17.37 -11.39 8.56
N VAL A 89 -17.64 -11.28 9.86
CA VAL A 89 -17.13 -12.24 10.85
C VAL A 89 -18.03 -13.47 10.88
N ALA A 90 -17.53 -14.60 10.38
CA ALA A 90 -18.19 -15.89 10.50
C ALA A 90 -18.03 -16.43 11.93
N VAL A 91 -19.16 -16.63 12.63
CA VAL A 91 -19.19 -17.28 13.95
C VAL A 91 -19.80 -18.67 13.79
N PRO A 92 -19.13 -19.76 14.21
CA PRO A 92 -19.70 -21.11 14.12
C PRO A 92 -21.11 -21.20 14.72
N GLY A 93 -22.05 -21.76 13.96
CA GLY A 93 -23.46 -21.88 14.38
C GLY A 93 -24.32 -20.64 14.14
N ILE A 94 -23.75 -19.53 13.66
CA ILE A 94 -24.48 -18.34 13.20
C ILE A 94 -24.28 -18.23 11.68
N PRO A 95 -25.33 -18.39 10.87
CA PRO A 95 -25.21 -18.26 9.42
C PRO A 95 -24.80 -16.81 9.06
N VAL A 96 -23.70 -16.66 8.33
CA VAL A 96 -23.19 -15.37 7.85
C VAL A 96 -23.94 -14.94 6.59
N THR A 97 -24.26 -15.90 5.72
CA THR A 97 -25.14 -15.77 4.57
C THR A 97 -26.49 -16.44 4.85
N ALA A 98 -27.57 -15.96 4.23
CA ALA A 98 -28.92 -16.54 4.41
C ALA A 98 -29.00 -18.03 4.02
N ASP A 99 -28.06 -18.52 3.21
CA ASP A 99 -27.95 -19.91 2.77
C ASP A 99 -26.87 -20.72 3.51
N GLY A 100 -26.12 -20.12 4.44
CA GLY A 100 -25.07 -20.78 5.22
C GLY A 100 -23.83 -21.18 4.42
N SER A 101 -23.66 -20.69 3.19
CA SER A 101 -22.51 -20.99 2.34
C SER A 101 -21.22 -20.32 2.83
N VAL A 102 -20.10 -21.05 2.73
CA VAL A 102 -18.73 -20.52 2.92
C VAL A 102 -18.06 -20.52 1.56
N VAL A 103 -17.80 -19.34 0.99
CA VAL A 103 -17.07 -19.20 -0.28
C VAL A 103 -15.58 -19.36 0.01
N ILE A 104 -15.03 -20.54 -0.31
CA ILE A 104 -13.58 -20.78 -0.31
C ILE A 104 -13.11 -20.72 -1.77
N THR A 105 -12.56 -19.59 -2.18
CA THR A 105 -11.90 -19.45 -3.49
C THR A 105 -10.42 -19.83 -3.34
N LEU A 106 -9.97 -20.82 -4.12
CA LEU A 106 -8.60 -21.37 -4.12
C LEU A 106 -7.92 -21.15 -5.48
N ASP A 107 -7.99 -19.93 -6.01
CA ASP A 107 -7.30 -19.58 -7.27
C ASP A 107 -5.82 -19.23 -7.09
N GLY A 108 -5.35 -19.16 -5.84
CA GLY A 108 -3.96 -18.92 -5.50
C GLY A 108 -3.55 -17.45 -5.43
N VAL A 109 -4.47 -16.48 -5.55
CA VAL A 109 -4.17 -15.05 -5.36
C VAL A 109 -4.77 -14.53 -4.05
N GLN A 110 -3.90 -14.00 -3.18
CA GLN A 110 -4.29 -13.36 -1.93
C GLN A 110 -4.17 -11.85 -2.07
N TYR A 111 -5.21 -11.15 -1.64
CA TYR A 111 -5.23 -9.69 -1.54
C TYR A 111 -5.17 -9.29 -0.07
N SER A 112 -4.41 -8.24 0.23
CA SER A 112 -4.38 -7.65 1.56
C SER A 112 -4.48 -6.14 1.52
N PHE A 113 -5.04 -5.58 2.58
CA PHE A 113 -5.17 -4.16 2.82
C PHE A 113 -4.80 -3.90 4.28
N GLU A 114 -3.89 -2.98 4.52
CA GLU A 114 -3.46 -2.56 5.85
C GLU A 114 -3.53 -1.03 5.96
N ALA A 115 -4.40 -0.53 6.83
CA ALA A 115 -4.49 0.91 7.11
C ALA A 115 -4.09 1.21 8.55
N ARG A 116 -3.38 2.32 8.76
CA ARG A 116 -3.14 2.85 10.11
C ARG A 116 -4.44 3.37 10.72
N SER A 117 -4.74 2.94 11.94
CA SER A 117 -5.92 3.39 12.66
C SER A 117 -5.58 4.55 13.60
N HIS A 118 -6.53 5.49 13.68
CA HIS A 118 -6.50 6.61 14.61
C HIS A 118 -7.63 6.43 15.63
N TYR A 119 -7.29 6.38 16.92
CA TYR A 119 -8.27 6.40 18.00
C TYR A 119 -8.12 7.71 18.78
N ALA A 120 -9.16 8.56 18.73
CA ALA A 120 -9.25 9.79 19.51
C ALA A 120 -7.98 10.68 19.48
N GLY A 121 -7.35 10.79 18.30
CA GLY A 121 -6.13 11.61 18.10
C GLY A 121 -4.81 10.89 18.37
N ASN A 122 -4.82 9.67 18.91
CA ASN A 122 -3.62 8.84 19.09
C ASN A 122 -3.52 7.80 17.96
N ILE A 123 -2.35 7.75 17.30
CA ILE A 123 -1.96 6.68 16.36
C ILE A 123 -1.50 5.51 17.23
N SER A 124 -2.12 4.34 17.11
CA SER A 124 -1.67 3.20 17.94
C SER A 124 -1.82 1.81 17.32
N SER A 125 -2.47 1.63 16.16
CA SER A 125 -2.63 0.29 15.58
C SER A 125 -2.77 0.32 14.06
N SER A 126 -2.65 -0.85 13.42
CA SER A 126 -3.07 -1.07 12.04
C SER A 126 -4.26 -2.03 11.99
N LEU A 127 -5.14 -1.84 11.01
CA LEU A 127 -6.18 -2.78 10.65
C LEU A 127 -5.75 -3.47 9.37
N ARG A 128 -5.65 -4.79 9.39
CA ARG A 128 -5.35 -5.61 8.21
C ARG A 128 -6.53 -6.48 7.84
N PHE A 129 -6.95 -6.40 6.58
CA PHE A 129 -7.90 -7.32 5.96
C PHE A 129 -7.16 -8.15 4.92
N THR A 130 -7.51 -9.43 4.85
CA THR A 130 -7.06 -10.32 3.78
C THR A 130 -8.28 -10.94 3.12
N SER A 131 -8.20 -11.15 1.82
CA SER A 131 -9.27 -11.73 1.03
C SER A 131 -8.72 -12.45 -0.19
N ASN A 132 -9.63 -12.97 -0.99
CA ASN A 132 -9.35 -13.70 -2.22
C ASN A 132 -10.15 -13.06 -3.38
N VAL A 133 -10.01 -13.58 -4.61
CA VAL A 133 -10.71 -13.07 -5.80
C VAL A 133 -12.22 -13.10 -5.61
N GLY A 134 -12.90 -12.14 -6.25
CA GLY A 134 -14.35 -11.99 -6.22
C GLY A 134 -14.86 -11.32 -4.95
N THR A 135 -13.97 -10.68 -4.19
CA THR A 135 -14.34 -9.88 -3.02
C THR A 135 -14.17 -8.39 -3.31
N PRO A 136 -14.90 -7.50 -2.63
CA PRO A 136 -14.74 -6.04 -2.80
C PRO A 136 -13.31 -5.54 -2.57
N LEU A 137 -12.54 -6.23 -1.72
CA LEU A 137 -11.13 -5.91 -1.51
C LEU A 137 -10.28 -6.29 -2.72
N ALA A 138 -10.52 -7.45 -3.35
CA ALA A 138 -9.82 -7.81 -4.58
C ALA A 138 -10.09 -6.80 -5.70
N ASP A 139 -11.36 -6.41 -5.90
CA ASP A 139 -11.75 -5.43 -6.92
C ASP A 139 -11.05 -4.09 -6.68
N TYR A 140 -11.04 -3.60 -5.44
CA TYR A 140 -10.34 -2.36 -5.08
C TYR A 140 -8.83 -2.42 -5.38
N VAL A 141 -8.16 -3.54 -5.07
CA VAL A 141 -6.71 -3.66 -5.31
C VAL A 141 -6.41 -3.70 -6.81
N GLU A 142 -7.17 -4.46 -7.59
CA GLU A 142 -6.99 -4.55 -9.04
C GLU A 142 -7.29 -3.22 -9.73
N ASP A 143 -8.38 -2.54 -9.37
CA ASP A 143 -8.72 -1.21 -9.90
C ASP A 143 -7.63 -0.18 -9.56
N SER A 144 -7.07 -0.25 -8.35
CA SER A 144 -5.98 0.64 -7.93
C SER A 144 -4.69 0.40 -8.72
N ILE A 145 -4.33 -0.86 -8.96
CA ILE A 145 -3.17 -1.23 -9.80
C ILE A 145 -3.38 -0.68 -11.21
N LEU A 146 -4.53 -0.96 -11.82
CA LEU A 146 -4.86 -0.51 -13.18
C LEU A 146 -4.85 1.01 -13.32
N ALA A 147 -5.37 1.73 -12.34
CA ALA A 147 -5.41 3.20 -12.34
C ALA A 147 -4.01 3.84 -12.25
N LEU A 148 -3.07 3.20 -11.54
CA LEU A 148 -1.72 3.70 -11.35
C LEU A 148 -0.74 3.24 -12.44
N GLU A 149 -1.07 2.17 -13.17
CA GLU A 149 -0.18 1.58 -14.17
C GLU A 149 0.45 2.56 -15.18
N PRO A 150 -0.29 3.52 -15.78
CA PRO A 150 0.31 4.45 -16.74
C PRO A 150 1.23 5.50 -16.11
N CYS A 151 1.30 5.58 -14.78
CA CYS A 151 1.92 6.68 -14.05
C CYS A 151 3.26 6.33 -13.38
N TRP A 152 3.66 5.05 -13.39
CA TRP A 152 4.84 4.59 -12.66
C TRP A 152 6.15 5.12 -13.27
N SER A 153 7.06 5.54 -12.41
CA SER A 153 8.42 5.94 -12.74
C SER A 153 9.44 5.27 -11.80
N GLU A 154 10.69 5.13 -12.23
CA GLU A 154 11.80 4.78 -11.33
C GLU A 154 12.20 5.97 -10.45
N ASP A 155 11.86 7.20 -10.86
CA ASP A 155 12.19 8.42 -10.15
C ASP A 155 11.29 8.64 -8.94
N VAL A 156 11.91 8.91 -7.79
CA VAL A 156 11.20 9.33 -6.58
C VAL A 156 10.58 10.72 -6.81
N PRO A 157 9.28 10.93 -6.51
CA PRO A 157 8.63 12.24 -6.61
C PRO A 157 9.45 13.33 -5.92
N GLY A 158 9.65 14.47 -6.60
CA GLY A 158 10.55 15.54 -6.12
C GLY A 158 10.24 16.05 -4.71
N ALA A 159 8.97 16.01 -4.30
CA ALA A 159 8.55 16.39 -2.94
C ALA A 159 9.04 15.41 -1.85
N LEU A 160 9.38 14.16 -2.20
CA LEU A 160 9.92 13.16 -1.29
C LEU A 160 11.46 13.14 -1.25
N GLN A 161 12.15 13.67 -2.26
CA GLN A 161 13.62 13.68 -2.31
C GLN A 161 14.27 14.52 -1.19
N ASN A 162 13.51 15.45 -0.60
CA ASN A 162 13.96 16.33 0.48
C ASN A 162 13.32 15.98 1.83
N TRP A 163 12.76 14.78 1.97
CA TRP A 163 12.20 14.32 3.24
C TRP A 163 13.33 14.07 4.25
N PRO A 164 13.25 14.63 5.48
CA PRO A 164 14.30 14.52 6.50
C PRO A 164 14.46 13.10 7.07
#